data_AF-A0A7D7XCF1-F1
#
_entry.id   AF-A0A7D7XCF1-F1
#
_cell.length_a   1.000
_cell.length_b   1.000
_cell.length_c   1.000
_cell.angle_alpha   90.00
_cell.angle_beta   90.00
_cell.angle_gamma   90.00
#
_symmetry.space_group_name_H-M   'P 1'
#
loop_
_entity.id
_entity.type
_entity.pdbx_description
1 polymer ?
#
loop_
_entity_poly.entity_id
_entity_poly.type
_entity_poly.pdbx_seq_one_letter_code
_entity_poly.pdbx_strand_id
1 'polypeptide(L)'
;MNLILKQFLQSYLSFLIRAAWSLQQNLVGAGHWSTSFLQFAPDGGVVGGGWAPAASLMPLLGLLFVLVLISFPFLVLTGYVLGRKKGAVITITILLLPGLLGLAGLWPTISPTPAAFEVGGVGILGDVAGTISLIALAVVAGWSVTILLVDCLRIRRRFWDIFDHLWLVFSLVTVIFFVSDANVAQHDRDYAEAERDTQRASAYLLKQVDAYGQWCHNNSRSDLLSCYWTSGVHQTLLNASFEEANLFGTVEPKSSAQLYGWYGRPATPQQILTIRKELAAYNQMMCPVIKMTNPNWQQTLPTRHCEMTPAVFLRAWPEPLQGKVDKDLCGSAVALDSECMIPTLAYLHQRDSALANRSESEHRSKNYRWMYYLFFSCVLGAKLAGSTVRLTALDERPDHETRRGIRVLCHIVTTGFRMIRSLLHHLARFLKWIKAKWRWKHRA
;
A
#
# COMPACT_ATOMS: atom_id res chain seq x y z
N MET A 1 29.01 -3.81 24.76
CA MET A 1 29.38 -2.92 23.64
C MET A 1 29.78 -1.57 24.22
N ASN A 2 31.00 -1.08 23.95
CA ASN A 2 31.50 0.18 24.52
C ASN A 2 30.55 1.36 24.21
N LEU A 3 30.35 2.27 25.17
CA LEU A 3 29.46 3.44 25.05
C LEU A 3 29.81 4.28 23.81
N ILE A 4 31.10 4.49 23.58
CA ILE A 4 31.66 5.21 22.41
C ILE A 4 31.29 4.49 21.11
N LEU A 5 31.43 3.17 21.06
CA LEU A 5 31.10 2.39 19.86
C LEU A 5 29.60 2.44 19.56
N LYS A 6 28.76 2.38 20.60
CA LYS A 6 27.29 2.52 20.46
C LYS A 6 26.94 3.89 19.87
N GLN A 7 27.53 4.96 20.39
CA GLN A 7 27.25 6.34 19.98
C GLN A 7 27.76 6.64 18.57
N PHE A 8 28.91 6.09 18.19
CA PHE A 8 29.41 6.15 16.81
C PHE A 8 28.48 5.42 15.82
N LEU A 9 28.01 4.22 16.17
CA LEU A 9 27.16 3.40 15.30
C LEU A 9 25.70 3.89 15.24
N GLN A 10 25.24 4.63 16.23
CA GLN A 10 23.84 5.06 16.37
C GLN A 10 23.34 5.81 15.13
N SER A 11 24.13 6.74 14.57
CA SER A 11 23.76 7.50 13.38
C SER A 11 23.46 6.60 12.17
N TYR A 12 24.26 5.54 11.98
CA TYR A 12 24.06 4.59 10.88
C TYR A 12 22.90 3.63 11.16
N LEU A 13 22.78 3.14 12.40
CA LEU A 13 21.71 2.23 12.77
C LEU A 13 20.34 2.90 12.71
N SER A 14 20.19 4.13 13.22
CA SER A 14 18.93 4.87 13.11
C SER A 14 18.53 5.11 11.66
N PHE A 15 19.49 5.43 10.79
CA PHE A 15 19.25 5.61 9.36
C PHE A 15 18.75 4.31 8.69
N LEU A 16 19.37 3.18 9.00
CA LEU A 16 18.99 1.86 8.46
C LEU A 16 17.68 1.33 9.02
N ILE A 17 17.41 1.53 10.31
CA ILE A 17 16.14 1.13 10.93
C ILE A 17 14.99 1.92 10.30
N ARG A 18 15.17 3.22 10.07
CA ARG A 18 14.17 4.06 9.39
C ARG A 18 13.90 3.60 7.95
N ALA A 19 14.97 3.27 7.21
CA ALA A 19 14.86 2.71 5.87
C ALA A 19 14.13 1.35 5.87
N ALA A 20 14.43 0.49 6.84
CA ALA A 20 13.80 -0.81 7.00
C ALA A 20 12.29 -0.68 7.26
N TRP A 21 11.86 0.27 8.10
CA TRP A 21 10.44 0.52 8.35
C TRP A 21 9.69 0.96 7.10
N SER A 22 10.29 1.86 6.31
CA SER A 22 9.69 2.29 5.04
C SER A 22 9.58 1.13 4.04
N LEU A 23 10.62 0.30 3.94
CA LEU A 23 10.59 -0.91 3.11
C LEU A 23 9.51 -1.90 3.58
N GLN A 24 9.37 -2.09 4.89
CA GLN A 24 8.35 -2.96 5.47
C GLN A 24 6.93 -2.46 5.14
N GLN A 25 6.63 -1.17 5.36
CA GLN A 25 5.33 -0.58 5.04
C GLN A 25 4.97 -0.81 3.57
N ASN A 26 5.93 -0.54 2.68
CA ASN A 26 5.78 -0.73 1.24
C ASN A 26 5.50 -2.19 0.86
N LEU A 27 6.19 -3.16 1.46
CA LEU A 27 6.00 -4.58 1.20
C LEU A 27 4.69 -5.13 1.80
N VAL A 28 4.29 -4.64 2.97
CA VAL A 28 3.02 -4.98 3.62
C VAL A 28 1.86 -4.49 2.77
N GLY A 29 1.85 -3.22 2.37
CA GLY A 29 0.78 -2.68 1.53
C GLY A 29 0.76 -3.22 0.10
N ALA A 30 1.87 -3.81 -0.39
CA ALA A 30 1.88 -4.57 -1.65
C ALA A 30 1.34 -6.01 -1.51
N GLY A 31 1.17 -6.50 -0.28
CA GLY A 31 0.75 -7.86 0.03
C GLY A 31 1.88 -8.90 -0.05
N HIS A 32 3.15 -8.48 -0.04
CA HIS A 32 4.31 -9.37 -0.11
C HIS A 32 4.96 -9.66 1.25
N TRP A 33 4.50 -8.99 2.30
CA TRP A 33 5.03 -9.16 3.66
C TRP A 33 3.91 -9.13 4.67
N SER A 34 4.02 -9.97 5.70
CA SER A 34 3.08 -9.97 6.82
C SER A 34 3.77 -9.51 8.10
N THR A 35 3.06 -8.69 8.88
CA THR A 35 3.48 -8.32 10.25
C THR A 35 2.88 -9.24 11.31
N SER A 36 2.00 -10.17 10.91
CA SER A 36 1.53 -11.25 11.76
C SER A 36 2.41 -12.49 11.59
N PHE A 37 2.66 -13.19 12.69
CA PHE A 37 3.40 -14.45 12.67
C PHE A 37 2.62 -15.51 13.45
N LEU A 38 2.73 -16.75 12.97
CA LEU A 38 2.25 -17.94 13.65
C LEU A 38 3.42 -18.56 14.41
N GLN A 39 3.22 -18.83 15.70
CA GLN A 39 4.14 -19.62 16.50
C GLN A 39 3.75 -21.09 16.35
N PHE A 40 4.71 -21.88 15.88
CA PHE A 40 4.56 -23.33 15.74
C PHE A 40 5.29 -24.04 16.88
N ALA A 41 4.67 -25.10 17.39
CA ALA A 41 5.25 -25.97 18.39
C ALA A 41 6.21 -26.95 17.69
N PRO A 42 7.07 -27.65 18.46
CA PRO A 42 8.03 -28.60 17.89
C PRO A 42 7.39 -29.74 17.07
N ASP A 43 6.10 -30.00 17.29
CA ASP A 43 5.28 -30.97 16.56
C ASP A 43 4.62 -30.38 15.29
N GLY A 44 4.83 -29.10 15.00
CA GLY A 44 4.24 -28.38 13.87
C GLY A 44 2.84 -27.82 14.13
N GLY A 45 2.29 -28.00 15.34
CA GLY A 45 1.00 -27.40 15.72
C GLY A 45 1.10 -25.89 15.92
N VAL A 46 0.09 -25.12 15.55
CA VAL A 46 0.04 -23.67 15.84
C VAL A 46 -0.28 -23.49 17.33
N VAL A 47 0.70 -23.05 18.12
CA VAL A 47 0.59 -22.80 19.57
C VAL A 47 0.27 -21.35 19.91
N GLY A 48 0.39 -20.46 18.94
CA GLY A 48 0.02 -19.05 19.11
C GLY A 48 0.14 -18.27 17.82
N GLY A 49 -0.39 -17.06 17.82
CA GLY A 49 -0.22 -16.08 16.76
C GLY A 49 -0.15 -14.70 17.38
N GLY A 50 0.76 -13.86 16.90
CA GLY A 50 0.99 -12.53 17.45
C GLY A 50 1.22 -11.48 16.36
N TRP A 51 0.92 -10.24 16.69
CA TRP A 51 1.28 -9.08 15.89
C TRP A 51 2.57 -8.46 16.44
N ALA A 52 3.66 -8.53 15.70
CA ALA A 52 4.94 -7.89 16.09
C ALA A 52 5.63 -7.27 14.86
N PRO A 53 5.24 -6.04 14.47
CA PRO A 53 5.87 -5.31 13.38
C PRO A 53 7.38 -5.17 13.55
N ALA A 54 7.85 -4.93 14.77
CA ALA A 54 9.28 -4.80 15.06
C ALA A 54 10.07 -6.12 14.91
N ALA A 55 9.44 -7.28 15.15
CA ALA A 55 10.10 -8.57 14.93
C ALA A 55 10.21 -8.88 13.43
N SER A 56 9.14 -8.62 12.67
CA SER A 56 9.12 -8.79 11.22
C SER A 56 9.99 -7.77 10.45
N LEU A 57 10.42 -6.70 11.09
CA LEU A 57 11.41 -5.74 10.58
C LEU A 57 12.84 -6.32 10.51
N MET A 58 13.20 -7.22 11.43
CA MET A 58 14.59 -7.65 11.63
C MET A 58 15.23 -8.28 10.38
N PRO A 59 14.56 -9.14 9.60
CA PRO A 59 15.12 -9.66 8.35
C PRO A 59 15.43 -8.56 7.33
N LEU A 60 14.55 -7.55 7.21
CA LEU A 60 14.74 -6.43 6.29
C LEU A 60 15.90 -5.52 6.74
N LEU A 61 16.00 -5.26 8.04
CA LEU A 61 17.13 -4.54 8.61
C LEU A 61 18.45 -5.30 8.39
N GLY A 62 18.45 -6.62 8.61
CA GLY A 62 19.61 -7.48 8.36
C GLY A 62 20.05 -7.44 6.90
N LEU A 63 19.11 -7.50 5.96
CA LEU A 63 19.37 -7.37 4.52
C LEU A 63 20.00 -6.03 4.18
N LEU A 64 19.43 -4.92 4.66
CA LEU A 64 19.97 -3.57 4.44
C LEU A 64 21.35 -3.40 5.04
N PHE A 65 21.59 -3.96 6.23
CA PHE A 65 22.90 -3.93 6.88
C PHE A 65 23.96 -4.68 6.06
N VAL A 66 23.64 -5.89 5.58
CA VAL A 66 24.52 -6.66 4.69
C VAL A 66 24.79 -5.88 3.40
N LEU A 67 23.77 -5.27 2.81
CA LEU A 67 23.91 -4.46 1.59
C LEU A 67 24.85 -3.27 1.79
N VAL A 68 24.75 -2.56 2.91
CA VAL A 68 25.67 -1.46 3.24
C VAL A 68 27.09 -1.96 3.50
N LEU A 69 27.26 -3.07 4.22
CA LEU A 69 28.57 -3.68 4.44
C LEU A 69 29.25 -4.08 3.12
N ILE A 70 28.49 -4.66 2.19
CA ILE A 70 28.99 -5.01 0.85
C ILE A 70 29.31 -3.74 0.06
N SER A 71 28.49 -2.69 0.16
CA SER A 71 28.67 -1.44 -0.59
C SER A 71 29.89 -0.64 -0.13
N PHE A 72 30.29 -0.76 1.14
CA PHE A 72 31.43 -0.03 1.71
C PHE A 72 32.75 -0.19 0.91
N PRO A 73 33.27 -1.40 0.63
CA PRO A 73 34.47 -1.57 -0.18
C PRO A 73 34.31 -1.05 -1.61
N PHE A 74 33.12 -1.16 -2.23
CA PHE A 74 32.87 -0.62 -3.57
C PHE A 74 32.95 0.91 -3.58
N LEU A 75 32.46 1.58 -2.54
CA LEU A 75 32.56 3.03 -2.40
C LEU A 75 34.02 3.48 -2.26
N VAL A 76 34.80 2.80 -1.40
CA VAL A 76 36.23 3.08 -1.26
C VAL A 76 36.97 2.86 -2.59
N LEU A 77 36.66 1.78 -3.30
CA LEU A 77 37.21 1.49 -4.64
C LEU A 77 36.84 2.58 -5.64
N THR A 78 35.61 3.08 -5.59
CA THR A 78 35.14 4.20 -6.43
C THR A 78 35.97 5.46 -6.17
N GLY A 79 36.19 5.82 -4.90
CA GLY A 79 37.09 6.92 -4.53
C GLY A 79 38.52 6.71 -5.05
N TYR A 80 39.02 5.48 -5.00
CA TYR A 80 40.32 5.13 -5.56
C TYR A 80 40.38 5.29 -7.08
N VAL A 81 39.34 4.89 -7.81
CA VAL A 81 39.25 5.07 -9.26
C VAL A 81 39.30 6.57 -9.61
N LEU A 82 38.54 7.40 -8.88
CA LEU A 82 38.50 8.84 -9.10
C LEU A 82 39.84 9.53 -8.82
N GLY A 83 40.46 9.29 -7.65
CA GLY A 83 41.58 10.09 -7.15
C GLY A 83 42.76 9.29 -6.57
N ARG A 84 42.89 8.00 -6.88
CA ARG A 84 43.87 7.06 -6.30
C ARG A 84 43.79 7.07 -4.76
N LYS A 85 44.94 7.02 -4.06
CA LYS A 85 44.98 7.02 -2.59
C LYS A 85 44.28 8.23 -1.97
N LYS A 86 44.44 9.43 -2.56
CA LYS A 86 43.78 10.65 -2.06
C LYS A 86 42.27 10.52 -2.12
N GLY A 87 41.74 10.06 -3.25
CA GLY A 87 40.30 9.84 -3.41
C GLY A 87 39.75 8.78 -2.45
N ALA A 88 40.46 7.66 -2.26
CA ALA A 88 40.07 6.63 -1.29
C ALA A 88 40.01 7.17 0.15
N VAL A 89 41.01 7.96 0.56
CA VAL A 89 41.05 8.60 1.89
C VAL A 89 39.87 9.56 2.07
N ILE A 90 39.60 10.42 1.08
CA ILE A 90 38.46 11.35 1.13
C ILE A 90 37.15 10.58 1.29
N THR A 91 36.94 9.50 0.52
CA THR A 91 35.74 8.67 0.64
C THR A 91 35.61 8.04 2.03
N ILE A 92 36.69 7.50 2.59
CA ILE A 92 36.68 6.95 3.96
C ILE A 92 36.32 8.04 4.97
N THR A 93 36.91 9.24 4.86
CA THR A 93 36.60 10.36 5.75
C THR A 93 35.13 10.74 5.68
N ILE A 94 34.55 10.83 4.47
CA ILE A 94 33.12 11.12 4.28
C ILE A 94 32.25 10.02 4.90
N LEU A 95 32.60 8.75 4.70
CA LEU A 95 31.84 7.62 5.25
C LEU A 95 31.88 7.55 6.77
N LEU A 96 32.98 7.97 7.40
CA LEU A 96 33.13 8.03 8.86
C LEU A 96 32.48 9.27 9.49
N LEU A 97 32.20 10.31 8.68
CA LEU A 97 31.72 11.60 9.16
C LEU A 97 30.43 11.52 10.00
N PRO A 98 29.37 10.76 9.61
CA PRO A 98 28.16 10.64 10.43
C PRO A 98 28.40 10.09 11.84
N GLY A 99 29.32 9.11 11.96
CA GLY A 99 29.70 8.55 13.26
C GLY A 99 30.55 9.51 14.08
N LEU A 100 31.50 10.21 13.45
CA LEU A 100 32.32 11.23 14.12
C LEU A 100 31.48 12.41 14.63
N LEU A 101 30.53 12.89 13.82
CA LEU A 101 29.58 13.92 14.22
C LEU A 101 28.61 13.42 15.31
N GLY A 102 28.24 12.13 15.28
CA GLY A 102 27.45 11.49 16.33
C GLY A 102 28.18 11.47 17.68
N LEU A 103 29.49 11.18 17.68
CA LEU A 103 30.33 11.26 18.88
C LEU A 103 30.45 12.69 19.41
N ALA A 104 30.50 13.69 18.52
CA ALA A 104 30.53 15.10 18.88
C ALA A 104 29.16 15.66 19.31
N GLY A 105 28.07 14.88 19.20
CA GLY A 105 26.70 15.34 19.46
C GLY A 105 26.17 16.34 18.42
N LEU A 106 26.86 16.50 17.28
CA LEU A 106 26.49 17.42 16.20
C LEU A 106 25.59 16.77 15.14
N TRP A 107 25.47 15.44 15.14
CA TRP A 107 24.62 14.74 14.18
C TRP A 107 23.13 14.85 14.58
N PRO A 108 22.22 15.14 13.64
CA PRO A 108 20.80 15.24 13.95
C PRO A 108 20.25 13.91 14.50
N THR A 109 19.43 14.01 15.55
CA THR A 109 18.76 12.85 16.13
C THR A 109 17.65 12.36 15.21
N ILE A 110 17.94 11.35 14.41
CA ILE A 110 16.95 10.67 13.58
C ILE A 110 16.19 9.69 14.47
N SER A 111 14.89 9.93 14.68
CA SER A 111 14.00 8.94 15.32
C SER A 111 14.06 7.64 14.50
N PRO A 112 14.40 6.49 15.12
CA PRO A 112 14.50 5.22 14.41
C PRO A 112 13.14 4.67 14.01
N THR A 113 12.09 5.02 14.75
CA THR A 113 10.70 4.60 14.48
C THR A 113 9.95 5.67 13.68
N PRO A 114 9.07 5.25 12.75
CA PRO A 114 8.18 6.17 12.06
C PRO A 114 7.14 6.75 13.02
N ALA A 115 6.51 7.86 12.63
CA ALA A 115 5.43 8.47 13.40
C ALA A 115 4.14 7.63 13.39
N ALA A 116 3.87 6.96 12.27
CA ALA A 116 2.75 6.04 12.11
C ALA A 116 3.19 4.83 11.27
N PHE A 117 2.57 3.68 11.51
CA PHE A 117 2.72 2.46 10.72
C PHE A 117 1.35 1.84 10.55
N GLU A 118 0.92 1.66 9.31
CA GLU A 118 -0.45 1.28 8.97
C GLU A 118 -0.50 -0.19 8.57
N VAL A 119 -1.25 -0.99 9.34
CA VAL A 119 -1.35 -2.44 9.15
C VAL A 119 -2.19 -2.73 7.91
N GLY A 120 -1.63 -3.52 6.99
CA GLY A 120 -2.26 -3.79 5.71
C GLY A 120 -2.37 -2.56 4.80
N GLY A 121 -1.63 -1.47 5.08
CA GLY A 121 -1.75 -0.16 4.44
C GLY A 121 -1.51 -0.14 2.92
N VAL A 122 -2.46 -0.67 2.17
CA VAL A 122 -2.60 -0.53 0.72
C VAL A 122 -2.77 0.97 0.43
N GLY A 123 -1.99 1.52 -0.50
CA GLY A 123 -2.00 2.95 -0.83
C GLY A 123 -1.10 3.82 0.04
N ILE A 124 -0.57 3.27 1.13
CA ILE A 124 0.27 3.97 2.10
C ILE A 124 1.72 3.56 1.88
N LEU A 125 2.52 4.53 1.43
CA LEU A 125 3.97 4.37 1.28
C LEU A 125 4.66 4.57 2.63
N GLY A 126 5.86 4.02 2.76
CA GLY A 126 6.69 4.22 3.93
C GLY A 126 6.97 5.69 4.26
N ASP A 127 7.21 5.97 5.55
CA ASP A 127 7.51 7.32 6.07
C ASP A 127 8.53 8.07 5.20
N VAL A 128 8.33 9.39 5.06
CA VAL A 128 9.11 10.27 4.18
C VAL A 128 10.60 10.13 4.45
N ALA A 129 11.02 10.20 5.71
CA ALA A 129 12.44 10.11 6.05
C ALA A 129 13.00 8.69 5.81
N GLY A 130 12.21 7.64 6.02
CA GLY A 130 12.63 6.27 5.70
C GLY A 130 12.79 6.07 4.19
N THR A 131 11.87 6.64 3.40
CA THR A 131 11.92 6.63 1.94
C THR A 131 13.13 7.43 1.41
N ILE A 132 13.41 8.61 1.98
CA ILE A 132 14.63 9.38 1.68
C ILE A 132 15.89 8.56 1.98
N SER A 133 15.92 7.83 3.09
CA SER A 133 17.06 6.96 3.41
C SER A 133 17.28 5.87 2.36
N LEU A 134 16.21 5.21 1.89
CA LEU A 134 16.30 4.20 0.83
C LEU A 134 16.73 4.82 -0.51
N ILE A 135 16.17 5.97 -0.88
CA ILE A 135 16.55 6.73 -2.08
C ILE A 135 18.02 7.10 -2.04
N ALA A 136 18.51 7.62 -0.92
CA ALA A 136 19.92 7.99 -0.75
C ALA A 136 20.85 6.78 -0.92
N LEU A 137 20.51 5.62 -0.35
CA LEU A 137 21.25 4.37 -0.55
C LEU A 137 21.26 3.97 -2.03
N ALA A 138 20.12 4.04 -2.71
CA ALA A 138 19.99 3.70 -4.12
C ALA A 138 20.80 4.66 -5.03
N VAL A 139 20.76 5.97 -4.76
CA VAL A 139 21.58 6.97 -5.47
C VAL A 139 23.07 6.68 -5.31
N VAL A 140 23.52 6.43 -4.07
CA VAL A 140 24.93 6.13 -3.78
C VAL A 140 25.36 4.81 -4.44
N ALA A 141 24.52 3.79 -4.41
CA ALA A 141 24.76 2.52 -5.08
C ALA A 141 24.86 2.72 -6.60
N GLY A 142 23.89 3.37 -7.23
CA GLY A 142 23.89 3.66 -8.66
C GLY A 142 25.09 4.50 -9.10
N TRP A 143 25.46 5.51 -8.31
CA TRP A 143 26.65 6.34 -8.56
C TRP A 143 27.94 5.51 -8.52
N SER A 144 28.14 4.71 -7.47
CA SER A 144 29.35 3.90 -7.32
C SER A 144 29.49 2.84 -8.41
N VAL A 145 28.42 2.09 -8.70
CA VAL A 145 28.39 1.09 -9.76
C VAL A 145 28.71 1.73 -11.10
N THR A 146 28.12 2.88 -11.41
CA THR A 146 28.34 3.55 -12.70
C THR A 146 29.78 4.00 -12.88
N ILE A 147 30.41 4.61 -11.87
CA ILE A 147 31.83 5.01 -11.96
C ILE A 147 32.74 3.79 -12.17
N LEU A 148 32.49 2.70 -11.44
CA LEU A 148 33.24 1.47 -11.60
C LEU A 148 33.05 0.87 -13.00
N LEU A 149 31.82 0.88 -13.53
CA LEU A 149 31.54 0.42 -14.90
C LEU A 149 32.26 1.28 -15.94
N VAL A 150 32.28 2.62 -15.78
CA VAL A 150 32.99 3.53 -16.68
C VAL A 150 34.49 3.22 -16.72
N ASP A 151 35.12 3.01 -15.55
CA ASP A 151 36.55 2.64 -15.46
C ASP A 151 36.84 1.24 -16.04
N CYS A 152 35.94 0.27 -15.83
CA CYS A 152 36.08 -1.10 -16.31
C CYS A 152 35.87 -1.22 -17.83
N LEU A 153 34.78 -0.66 -18.34
CA LEU A 153 34.29 -0.84 -19.71
C LEU A 153 34.75 0.25 -20.68
N ARG A 154 35.44 1.30 -20.21
CA ARG A 154 35.92 2.44 -21.03
C ARG A 154 34.78 3.15 -21.76
N ILE A 155 33.76 3.50 -21.00
CA ILE A 155 32.58 4.20 -21.53
C ILE A 155 33.00 5.61 -21.99
N ARG A 156 32.79 5.91 -23.29
CA ARG A 156 33.14 7.20 -23.91
C ARG A 156 31.93 8.16 -23.99
N ARG A 157 32.18 9.41 -24.38
CA ARG A 157 31.19 10.51 -24.50
C ARG A 157 29.84 10.12 -25.09
N ARG A 158 29.79 9.38 -26.21
CA ARG A 158 28.53 8.99 -26.89
C ARG A 158 27.54 8.23 -26.00
N PHE A 159 28.02 7.45 -25.03
CA PHE A 159 27.13 6.75 -24.10
C PHE A 159 26.34 7.73 -23.23
N TRP A 160 26.98 8.82 -22.80
CA TRP A 160 26.34 9.83 -21.97
C TRP A 160 25.24 10.56 -22.74
N ASP A 161 25.43 10.78 -24.04
CA ASP A 161 24.40 11.40 -24.89
C ASP A 161 23.16 10.49 -25.02
N ILE A 162 23.36 9.18 -25.19
CA ILE A 162 22.25 8.20 -25.20
C ILE A 162 21.58 8.11 -23.82
N PHE A 163 22.38 8.09 -22.76
CA PHE A 163 21.88 8.07 -21.39
C PHE A 163 21.02 9.30 -21.08
N ASP A 164 21.37 10.47 -21.63
CA ASP A 164 20.60 11.69 -21.47
C ASP A 164 19.20 11.59 -22.11
N HIS A 165 19.05 10.91 -23.24
CA HIS A 165 17.73 10.60 -23.80
C HIS A 165 16.93 9.66 -22.91
N LEU A 166 17.54 8.60 -22.38
CA LEU A 166 16.88 7.69 -21.44
C LEU A 166 16.44 8.41 -20.16
N TRP A 167 17.28 9.30 -19.63
CA TRP A 167 16.97 10.12 -18.47
C TRP A 167 15.74 11.01 -18.68
N LEU A 168 15.59 11.60 -19.87
CA LEU A 168 14.40 12.39 -20.22
C LEU A 168 13.14 11.54 -20.25
N VAL A 169 13.21 10.31 -20.80
CA VAL A 169 12.08 9.37 -20.81
C VAL A 169 11.68 9.01 -19.37
N PHE A 170 12.64 8.68 -18.50
CA PHE A 170 12.33 8.42 -17.08
C PHE A 170 11.74 9.64 -16.37
N SER A 171 12.23 10.84 -16.68
CA SER A 171 11.66 12.08 -16.12
C SER A 171 10.19 12.26 -16.54
N LEU A 172 9.85 11.94 -17.79
CA LEU A 172 8.46 11.97 -18.27
C LEU A 172 7.57 10.94 -17.55
N VAL A 173 8.07 9.72 -17.33
CA VAL A 173 7.35 8.68 -16.57
C VAL A 173 7.07 9.15 -15.13
N THR A 174 8.01 9.81 -14.48
CA THR A 174 7.81 10.39 -13.15
C THR A 174 6.70 11.45 -13.13
N VAL A 175 6.59 12.27 -14.18
CA VAL A 175 5.46 13.22 -14.33
C VAL A 175 4.13 12.49 -14.47
N ILE A 176 4.08 11.39 -15.23
CA ILE A 176 2.86 10.57 -15.37
C ILE A 176 2.45 9.99 -14.01
N PHE A 177 3.39 9.49 -13.20
CA PHE A 177 3.08 9.01 -11.86
C PHE A 177 2.58 10.10 -10.94
N PHE A 178 3.14 11.31 -11.00
CA PHE A 178 2.63 12.46 -10.24
C PHE A 178 1.18 12.79 -10.60
N VAL A 179 0.84 12.83 -11.89
CA VAL A 179 -0.54 13.06 -12.34
C VAL A 179 -1.46 11.92 -11.90
N SER A 180 -0.99 10.67 -12.00
CA SER A 180 -1.78 9.52 -11.54
C SER A 180 -2.02 9.57 -10.03
N ASP A 181 -1.02 9.90 -9.21
CA ASP A 181 -1.16 10.04 -7.76
C ASP A 181 -2.15 11.16 -7.40
N ALA A 182 -2.14 12.27 -8.15
CA ALA A 182 -3.11 13.35 -7.97
C ALA A 182 -4.55 12.89 -8.25
N ASN A 183 -4.75 12.02 -9.26
CA ASN A 183 -6.06 11.46 -9.58
C ASN A 183 -6.56 10.46 -8.53
N VAL A 184 -5.67 9.68 -7.90
CA VAL A 184 -6.06 8.77 -6.80
C VAL A 184 -6.75 9.53 -5.67
N ALA A 185 -6.20 10.70 -5.29
CA ALA A 185 -6.80 11.54 -4.25
C ALA A 185 -8.20 12.06 -4.63
N GLN A 186 -8.48 12.25 -5.92
CA GLN A 186 -9.83 12.59 -6.38
C GLN A 186 -10.76 11.38 -6.30
N HIS A 187 -10.32 10.19 -6.72
CA HIS A 187 -11.14 8.99 -6.63
C HIS A 187 -11.45 8.60 -5.18
N ASP A 188 -10.54 8.85 -4.24
CA ASP A 188 -10.79 8.65 -2.80
C ASP A 188 -11.90 9.59 -2.29
N ARG A 189 -11.95 10.83 -2.80
CA ARG A 189 -13.05 11.77 -2.49
C ARG A 189 -14.36 11.31 -3.10
N ASP A 190 -14.33 10.85 -4.35
CA ASP A 190 -15.51 10.33 -5.03
C ASP A 190 -16.06 9.09 -4.30
N TYR A 191 -15.19 8.22 -3.79
CA TYR A 191 -15.57 7.07 -2.97
C TYR A 191 -16.17 7.50 -1.62
N ALA A 192 -15.55 8.44 -0.91
CA ALA A 192 -16.07 8.95 0.36
C ALA A 192 -17.41 9.71 0.21
N GLU A 193 -17.62 10.39 -0.93
CA GLU A 193 -18.91 11.01 -1.25
C GLU A 193 -19.97 9.94 -1.53
N ALA A 194 -19.60 8.90 -2.28
CA ALA A 194 -20.46 7.77 -2.56
C ALA A 194 -20.93 7.04 -1.29
N GLU A 195 -20.02 6.79 -0.35
CA GLU A 195 -20.34 6.22 0.96
C GLU A 195 -21.37 7.08 1.73
N ARG A 196 -21.15 8.41 1.75
CA ARG A 196 -22.08 9.34 2.41
C ARG A 196 -23.46 9.36 1.76
N ASP A 197 -23.54 9.22 0.44
CA ASP A 197 -24.81 9.10 -0.26
C ASP A 197 -25.57 7.85 0.21
N THR A 198 -24.88 6.70 0.30
CA THR A 198 -25.47 5.43 0.75
C THR A 198 -25.89 5.49 2.21
N GLN A 199 -25.06 6.02 3.11
CA GLN A 199 -25.41 6.23 4.52
C GLN A 199 -26.67 7.09 4.68
N ARG A 200 -26.76 8.20 3.93
CA ARG A 200 -27.91 9.11 3.97
C ARG A 200 -29.17 8.48 3.40
N ALA A 201 -29.06 7.75 2.29
CA ALA A 201 -30.18 7.04 1.67
C ALA A 201 -30.69 5.92 2.57
N SER A 202 -29.79 5.17 3.20
CA SER A 202 -30.12 4.11 4.16
C SER A 202 -30.80 4.66 5.41
N ALA A 203 -30.27 5.74 5.98
CA ALA A 203 -30.88 6.42 7.13
C ALA A 203 -32.28 6.98 6.80
N TYR A 204 -32.47 7.52 5.60
CA TYR A 204 -33.77 8.00 5.13
C TYR A 204 -34.81 6.88 5.07
N LEU A 205 -34.46 5.74 4.43
CA LEU A 205 -35.37 4.60 4.35
C LEU A 205 -35.60 3.95 5.72
N LEU A 206 -34.57 3.87 6.58
CA LEU A 206 -34.66 3.31 7.92
C LEU A 206 -35.74 4.01 8.75
N LYS A 207 -35.76 5.35 8.74
CA LYS A 207 -36.77 6.15 9.45
C LYS A 207 -38.20 5.80 9.00
N GLN A 208 -38.42 5.53 7.72
CA GLN A 208 -39.73 5.15 7.19
C GLN A 208 -40.10 3.71 7.55
N VAL A 209 -39.12 2.80 7.49
CA VAL A 209 -39.26 1.41 7.94
C VAL A 209 -39.61 1.35 9.43
N ASP A 210 -39.02 2.19 10.28
CA ASP A 210 -39.34 2.28 11.70
C ASP A 210 -40.80 2.67 11.94
N ALA A 211 -41.28 3.70 11.22
CA ALA A 211 -42.66 4.15 11.30
C ALA A 211 -43.64 3.05 10.86
N TYR A 212 -43.30 2.32 9.80
CA TYR A 212 -44.12 1.19 9.34
C TYR A 212 -44.07 0.01 10.31
N GLY A 213 -42.91 -0.32 10.88
CA GLY A 213 -42.76 -1.35 11.91
C GLY A 213 -43.59 -1.06 13.15
N GLN A 214 -43.62 0.20 13.60
CA GLN A 214 -44.49 0.64 14.70
C GLN A 214 -45.98 0.49 14.33
N TRP A 215 -46.37 0.85 13.11
CA TRP A 215 -47.73 0.64 12.63
C TRP A 215 -48.12 -0.84 12.62
N CYS A 216 -47.24 -1.73 12.15
CA CYS A 216 -47.44 -3.17 12.17
C CYS A 216 -47.69 -3.71 13.58
N HIS A 217 -46.90 -3.24 14.55
CA HIS A 217 -47.03 -3.63 15.95
C HIS A 217 -48.34 -3.11 16.56
N ASN A 218 -48.65 -1.83 16.38
CA ASN A 218 -49.82 -1.19 16.97
C ASN A 218 -51.16 -1.72 16.41
N ASN A 219 -51.15 -2.23 15.18
CA ASN A 219 -52.34 -2.78 14.52
C ASN A 219 -52.39 -4.32 14.57
N SER A 220 -51.48 -4.97 15.30
CA SER A 220 -51.38 -6.43 15.39
C SER A 220 -51.32 -7.14 14.02
N ARG A 221 -50.61 -6.54 13.05
CA ARG A 221 -50.50 -7.02 11.66
C ARG A 221 -49.30 -7.94 11.43
N SER A 222 -49.03 -8.85 12.36
CA SER A 222 -47.94 -9.83 12.23
C SER A 222 -48.20 -10.88 11.14
N ASP A 223 -49.40 -10.90 10.56
CA ASP A 223 -49.82 -11.75 9.44
C ASP A 223 -49.27 -11.28 8.09
N LEU A 224 -48.89 -10.00 7.95
CA LEU A 224 -48.38 -9.43 6.71
C LEU A 224 -46.91 -9.76 6.49
N LEU A 225 -46.55 -10.13 5.25
CA LEU A 225 -45.16 -10.46 4.91
C LEU A 225 -44.25 -9.23 5.00
N SER A 226 -44.76 -8.06 4.65
CA SER A 226 -44.09 -6.77 4.78
C SER A 226 -43.80 -6.40 6.23
N CYS A 227 -44.66 -6.77 7.19
CA CYS A 227 -44.41 -6.56 8.62
C CYS A 227 -43.35 -7.53 9.17
N TYR A 228 -43.17 -8.71 8.56
CA TYR A 228 -42.01 -9.54 8.84
C TYR A 228 -40.74 -8.95 8.21
N TRP A 229 -40.81 -8.49 6.96
CA TRP A 229 -39.69 -7.87 6.23
C TRP A 229 -39.07 -6.66 6.96
N THR A 230 -39.86 -5.81 7.62
CA THR A 230 -39.34 -4.64 8.34
C THR A 230 -38.26 -4.99 9.36
N SER A 231 -38.45 -6.06 10.14
CA SER A 231 -37.48 -6.52 11.13
C SER A 231 -36.16 -6.95 10.48
N GLY A 232 -36.23 -7.57 9.30
CA GLY A 232 -35.07 -8.06 8.56
C GLY A 232 -34.28 -6.95 7.90
N VAL A 233 -34.97 -6.02 7.25
CA VAL A 233 -34.35 -4.89 6.55
C VAL A 233 -33.85 -3.82 7.51
N HIS A 234 -34.46 -3.68 8.68
CA HIS A 234 -34.08 -2.69 9.70
C HIS A 234 -32.61 -2.82 10.08
N GLN A 235 -32.15 -4.01 10.46
CA GLN A 235 -30.76 -4.21 10.85
C GLN A 235 -29.79 -3.94 9.69
N THR A 236 -30.19 -4.31 8.47
CA THR A 236 -29.39 -4.05 7.26
C THR A 236 -29.23 -2.55 7.00
N LEU A 237 -30.32 -1.77 7.05
CA LEU A 237 -30.28 -0.33 6.86
C LEU A 237 -29.57 0.39 8.00
N LEU A 238 -29.75 -0.10 9.24
CA LEU A 238 -29.03 0.40 10.40
C LEU A 238 -27.52 0.23 10.21
N ASN A 239 -27.04 -0.96 9.87
CA ASN A 239 -25.63 -1.19 9.59
C ASN A 239 -25.12 -0.26 8.47
N ALA A 240 -25.82 -0.20 7.33
CA ALA A 240 -25.45 0.65 6.21
C ALA A 240 -25.41 2.15 6.55
N SER A 241 -26.16 2.60 7.55
CA SER A 241 -26.15 4.00 8.01
C SER A 241 -24.99 4.35 8.95
N PHE A 242 -24.33 3.36 9.54
CA PHE A 242 -23.23 3.53 10.50
C PHE A 242 -21.92 2.89 10.06
N GLU A 243 -21.89 2.12 8.97
CA GLU A 243 -20.70 1.45 8.48
C GLU A 243 -19.64 2.45 8.00
N GLU A 244 -18.40 2.24 8.46
CA GLU A 244 -17.21 2.97 8.02
C GLU A 244 -16.68 2.41 6.69
N ALA A 245 -16.09 3.30 5.87
CA ALA A 245 -15.47 3.09 4.56
C ALA A 245 -14.75 1.75 4.29
N ASN A 246 -14.20 1.10 5.32
CA ASN A 246 -13.35 -0.08 5.22
C ASN A 246 -14.12 -1.42 5.27
N LEU A 247 -15.41 -1.42 5.62
CA LEU A 247 -16.28 -2.63 5.65
C LEU A 247 -17.34 -2.61 4.55
N PHE A 248 -17.52 -1.46 3.91
CA PHE A 248 -18.46 -1.21 2.83
C PHE A 248 -18.21 -2.19 1.66
N GLY A 249 -19.27 -2.86 1.20
CA GLY A 249 -19.23 -3.83 0.09
C GLY A 249 -19.15 -5.31 0.49
N THR A 250 -18.86 -5.64 1.76
CA THR A 250 -18.85 -7.04 2.23
C THR A 250 -20.13 -7.46 2.93
N VAL A 251 -20.84 -6.52 3.58
CA VAL A 251 -22.00 -6.80 4.43
C VAL A 251 -23.32 -6.33 3.80
N GLU A 252 -23.26 -5.39 2.86
CA GLU A 252 -24.44 -4.79 2.25
C GLU A 252 -25.12 -5.67 1.16
N PRO A 253 -26.45 -5.52 0.96
CA PRO A 253 -27.19 -6.24 -0.08
C PRO A 253 -26.79 -5.83 -1.51
N LYS A 254 -26.53 -6.82 -2.35
CA LYS A 254 -26.07 -6.68 -3.75
C LYS A 254 -27.18 -6.43 -4.75
N SER A 255 -28.43 -6.53 -4.32
CA SER A 255 -29.60 -6.45 -5.20
C SER A 255 -30.85 -6.02 -4.43
N SER A 256 -31.82 -5.48 -5.16
CA SER A 256 -33.19 -5.25 -4.71
C SER A 256 -33.79 -6.49 -4.03
N ALA A 257 -33.59 -7.68 -4.63
CA ALA A 257 -34.09 -8.94 -4.08
C ALA A 257 -33.51 -9.25 -2.70
N GLN A 258 -32.24 -8.91 -2.43
CA GLN A 258 -31.64 -9.08 -1.11
C GLN A 258 -32.13 -8.04 -0.10
N LEU A 259 -32.44 -6.81 -0.53
CA LEU A 259 -33.08 -5.78 0.31
C LEU A 259 -34.52 -6.14 0.68
N TYR A 260 -35.27 -6.78 -0.21
CA TYR A 260 -36.58 -7.37 0.08
C TYR A 260 -36.49 -8.70 0.85
N GLY A 261 -35.27 -9.20 1.02
CA GLY A 261 -34.96 -10.49 1.63
C GLY A 261 -34.79 -10.43 3.15
N TRP A 262 -34.23 -11.50 3.69
CA TRP A 262 -34.03 -11.67 5.14
C TRP A 262 -32.61 -12.13 5.44
N TYR A 263 -31.93 -11.45 6.38
CA TYR A 263 -30.52 -11.70 6.73
C TYR A 263 -29.60 -11.90 5.51
N GLY A 264 -29.73 -11.04 4.49
CA GLY A 264 -28.92 -11.09 3.26
C GLY A 264 -29.31 -12.18 2.24
N ARG A 265 -30.31 -13.01 2.52
CA ARG A 265 -30.85 -13.98 1.54
C ARG A 265 -31.83 -13.29 0.59
N PRO A 266 -31.73 -13.51 -0.74
CA PRO A 266 -32.64 -12.90 -1.69
C PRO A 266 -34.08 -13.41 -1.53
N ALA A 267 -35.05 -12.50 -1.53
CA ALA A 267 -36.46 -12.83 -1.61
C ALA A 267 -36.82 -13.37 -3.00
N THR A 268 -37.81 -14.26 -3.04
CA THR A 268 -38.37 -14.77 -4.31
C THR A 268 -39.21 -13.69 -5.00
N PRO A 269 -39.39 -13.74 -6.33
CA PRO A 269 -40.22 -12.77 -7.06
C PRO A 269 -41.65 -12.63 -6.51
N GLN A 270 -42.25 -13.73 -6.08
CA GLN A 270 -43.58 -13.74 -5.45
C GLN A 270 -43.58 -13.02 -4.10
N GLN A 271 -42.58 -13.24 -3.25
CA GLN A 271 -42.46 -12.54 -1.96
C GLN A 271 -42.28 -11.03 -2.17
N ILE A 272 -41.40 -10.64 -3.09
CA ILE A 272 -41.20 -9.23 -3.47
C ILE A 272 -42.52 -8.61 -3.91
N LEU A 273 -43.27 -9.28 -4.78
CA LEU A 273 -44.56 -8.79 -5.27
C LEU A 273 -45.59 -8.62 -4.13
N THR A 274 -45.65 -9.56 -3.20
CA THR A 274 -46.55 -9.49 -2.03
C THR A 274 -46.18 -8.32 -1.14
N ILE A 275 -44.90 -8.18 -0.77
CA ILE A 275 -44.41 -7.08 0.07
C ILE A 275 -44.74 -5.73 -0.59
N ARG A 276 -44.42 -5.56 -1.87
CA ARG A 276 -44.68 -4.31 -2.61
C ARG A 276 -46.16 -3.95 -2.64
N LYS A 277 -47.07 -4.94 -2.79
CA LYS A 277 -48.52 -4.72 -2.75
C LYS A 277 -49.01 -4.28 -1.36
N GLU A 278 -48.51 -4.92 -0.30
CA GLU A 278 -48.85 -4.57 1.08
C GLU A 278 -48.36 -3.16 1.43
N LEU A 279 -47.14 -2.80 1.04
CA LEU A 279 -46.58 -1.46 1.22
C LEU A 279 -47.33 -0.41 0.40
N ALA A 280 -47.73 -0.72 -0.84
CA ALA A 280 -48.56 0.17 -1.64
C ALA A 280 -49.95 0.40 -1.00
N ALA A 281 -50.55 -0.63 -0.40
CA ALA A 281 -51.81 -0.50 0.33
C ALA A 281 -51.65 0.36 1.59
N TYR A 282 -50.54 0.20 2.32
CA TYR A 282 -50.18 1.06 3.45
C TYR A 282 -50.00 2.52 3.02
N ASN A 283 -49.25 2.77 1.95
CA ASN A 283 -49.05 4.11 1.41
C ASN A 283 -50.37 4.76 0.97
N GLN A 284 -51.26 4.03 0.31
CA GLN A 284 -52.57 4.55 -0.09
C GLN A 284 -53.45 4.90 1.13
N MET A 285 -53.31 4.16 2.23
CA MET A 285 -54.04 4.42 3.48
C MET A 285 -53.50 5.67 4.21
N MET A 286 -52.19 5.82 4.28
CA MET A 286 -51.55 6.92 5.04
C MET A 286 -51.43 8.21 4.23
N CYS A 287 -51.13 8.10 2.94
CA CYS A 287 -50.83 9.21 2.04
C CYS A 287 -51.59 9.03 0.71
N PRO A 288 -52.92 9.19 0.71
CA PRO A 288 -53.74 8.90 -0.46
C PRO A 288 -53.41 9.84 -1.63
N VAL A 289 -53.31 9.25 -2.82
CA VAL A 289 -53.31 10.00 -4.09
C VAL A 289 -54.71 9.87 -4.69
N ILE A 290 -55.44 10.98 -4.76
CA ILE A 290 -56.79 11.01 -5.33
C ILE A 290 -56.64 11.37 -6.81
N LYS A 291 -56.89 10.39 -7.68
CA LYS A 291 -57.02 10.63 -9.12
C LYS A 291 -58.32 11.40 -9.33
N MET A 292 -58.27 12.70 -9.55
CA MET A 292 -59.46 13.42 -10.04
C MET A 292 -59.57 13.17 -11.55
N THR A 293 -60.73 13.48 -12.13
CA THR A 293 -60.96 13.35 -13.57
C THR A 293 -59.83 14.06 -14.35
N ASN A 294 -59.29 13.36 -15.35
CA ASN A 294 -58.10 13.72 -16.12
C ASN A 294 -58.12 15.21 -16.56
N PRO A 295 -57.06 16.03 -16.34
CA PRO A 295 -55.71 15.68 -15.89
C PRO A 295 -55.38 16.15 -14.46
N ASN A 296 -56.38 16.30 -13.58
CA ASN A 296 -56.14 16.82 -12.23
C ASN A 296 -55.90 15.67 -11.25
N TRP A 297 -54.77 15.71 -10.53
CA TRP A 297 -54.44 14.75 -9.49
C TRP A 297 -54.27 15.52 -8.19
N GLN A 298 -54.94 15.09 -7.13
CA GLN A 298 -54.77 15.67 -5.80
C GLN A 298 -53.85 14.75 -5.01
N GLN A 299 -52.60 15.17 -4.85
CA GLN A 299 -51.63 14.48 -4.01
C GLN A 299 -51.70 15.02 -2.58
N THR A 300 -51.41 14.14 -1.61
CA THR A 300 -51.23 14.56 -0.22
C THR A 300 -50.03 15.51 -0.13
N LEU A 301 -50.20 16.65 0.53
CA LEU A 301 -49.11 17.60 0.74
C LEU A 301 -48.02 16.96 1.63
N PRO A 302 -46.74 17.32 1.44
CA PRO A 302 -45.67 16.82 2.28
C PRO A 302 -45.90 17.16 3.75
N THR A 303 -45.83 16.15 4.62
CA THR A 303 -45.94 16.26 6.08
C THR A 303 -44.87 15.39 6.73
N ARG A 304 -44.83 15.37 8.07
CA ARG A 304 -43.94 14.47 8.83
C ARG A 304 -44.21 12.97 8.56
N HIS A 305 -45.37 12.62 8.01
CA HIS A 305 -45.78 11.22 7.78
C HIS A 305 -45.89 10.88 6.29
N CYS A 306 -45.98 11.89 5.43
CA CYS A 306 -45.98 11.74 3.99
C CYS A 306 -44.84 12.57 3.43
N GLU A 307 -43.72 11.94 3.13
CA GLU A 307 -42.51 12.61 2.68
C GLU A 307 -42.33 12.43 1.17
N MET A 308 -41.91 13.49 0.49
CA MET A 308 -41.45 13.36 -0.89
C MET A 308 -40.00 12.95 -0.88
N THR A 309 -39.66 11.96 -1.72
CA THR A 309 -38.28 11.50 -1.81
C THR A 309 -37.38 12.58 -2.37
N PRO A 310 -36.32 12.96 -1.65
CA PRO A 310 -35.36 13.95 -2.13
C PRO A 310 -34.79 13.57 -3.49
N ALA A 311 -34.72 14.53 -4.41
CA ALA A 311 -34.25 14.30 -5.78
C ALA A 311 -32.83 13.68 -5.83
N VAL A 312 -32.01 13.93 -4.80
CA VAL A 312 -30.66 13.34 -4.66
C VAL A 312 -30.67 11.81 -4.54
N PHE A 313 -31.77 11.23 -4.03
CA PHE A 313 -31.96 9.79 -3.88
C PHE A 313 -32.76 9.16 -5.03
N LEU A 314 -33.11 9.92 -6.07
CA LEU A 314 -33.77 9.39 -7.26
C LEU A 314 -32.72 8.99 -8.31
N ARG A 315 -31.92 7.96 -8.00
CA ARG A 315 -30.80 7.52 -8.85
C ARG A 315 -31.14 6.28 -9.69
N ALA A 316 -32.11 5.49 -9.27
CA ALA A 316 -32.58 4.32 -10.00
C ALA A 316 -34.11 4.28 -10.05
N TRP A 317 -34.64 3.65 -11.10
CA TRP A 317 -36.08 3.50 -11.30
C TRP A 317 -36.60 2.18 -10.70
N PRO A 318 -37.88 2.14 -10.28
CA PRO A 318 -38.51 0.92 -9.80
C PRO A 318 -38.44 -0.20 -10.84
N GLU A 319 -38.18 -1.42 -10.39
CA GLU A 319 -38.35 -2.61 -11.23
C GLU A 319 -39.83 -2.77 -11.62
N PRO A 320 -40.14 -3.13 -12.88
CA PRO A 320 -41.52 -3.23 -13.33
C PRO A 320 -42.34 -4.22 -12.51
N LEU A 321 -43.47 -3.76 -11.96
CA LEU A 321 -44.50 -4.63 -11.38
C LEU A 321 -45.39 -5.14 -12.50
N GLN A 322 -45.41 -6.46 -12.72
CA GLN A 322 -46.22 -7.08 -13.77
C GLN A 322 -45.98 -6.46 -15.17
N GLY A 323 -44.74 -6.03 -15.45
CA GLY A 323 -44.36 -5.43 -16.74
C GLY A 323 -44.67 -3.93 -16.89
N LYS A 324 -45.13 -3.23 -15.83
CA LYS A 324 -45.34 -1.77 -15.84
C LYS A 324 -44.49 -1.09 -14.76
N VAL A 325 -43.79 -0.02 -15.14
CA VAL A 325 -43.12 0.90 -14.21
C VAL A 325 -44.04 2.09 -14.01
N ASP A 326 -44.55 2.28 -12.80
CA ASP A 326 -45.29 3.48 -12.46
C ASP A 326 -44.28 4.58 -12.09
N LYS A 327 -43.87 5.33 -13.12
CA LYS A 327 -42.83 6.38 -13.01
C LYS A 327 -43.28 7.58 -12.17
N ASP A 328 -44.60 7.72 -11.96
CA ASP A 328 -45.18 8.86 -11.26
C ASP A 328 -45.12 8.70 -9.72
N LEU A 329 -44.83 7.49 -9.20
CA LEU A 329 -44.70 7.24 -7.75
C LEU A 329 -43.52 7.99 -7.11
N CYS A 330 -42.36 8.04 -7.79
CA CYS A 330 -41.14 8.62 -7.21
C CYS A 330 -41.20 10.14 -7.00
N GLY A 331 -42.19 10.81 -7.57
CA GLY A 331 -42.43 12.25 -7.40
C GLY A 331 -43.58 12.57 -6.43
N SER A 332 -44.17 11.57 -5.78
CA SER A 332 -45.32 11.75 -4.88
C SER A 332 -44.93 11.64 -3.40
N ALA A 333 -45.69 12.29 -2.52
CA ALA A 333 -45.49 12.15 -1.08
C ALA A 333 -46.03 10.79 -0.61
N VAL A 334 -45.18 9.96 -0.01
CA VAL A 334 -45.51 8.62 0.48
C VAL A 334 -45.06 8.43 1.92
N ALA A 335 -45.65 7.44 2.62
CA ALA A 335 -45.26 7.13 4.00
C ALA A 335 -43.99 6.27 4.05
N LEU A 336 -43.84 5.36 3.09
CA LEU A 336 -42.67 4.51 2.92
C LEU A 336 -42.33 4.36 1.43
N ASP A 337 -41.22 4.93 1.00
CA ASP A 337 -40.80 4.94 -0.40
C ASP A 337 -39.92 3.73 -0.76
N SER A 338 -40.46 2.52 -0.63
CA SER A 338 -39.73 1.30 -1.00
C SER A 338 -39.48 1.21 -2.50
N GLU A 339 -40.36 1.82 -3.30
CA GLU A 339 -40.37 1.69 -4.76
C GLU A 339 -39.19 2.41 -5.41
N CYS A 340 -38.77 3.56 -4.88
CA CYS A 340 -37.65 4.33 -5.43
C CYS A 340 -36.38 4.19 -4.59
N MET A 341 -36.49 4.00 -3.27
CA MET A 341 -35.32 3.86 -2.40
C MET A 341 -34.64 2.49 -2.54
N ILE A 342 -35.37 1.38 -2.62
CA ILE A 342 -34.73 0.04 -2.70
C ILE A 342 -33.90 -0.12 -3.99
N PRO A 343 -34.40 0.24 -5.19
CA PRO A 343 -33.57 0.24 -6.40
C PRO A 343 -32.39 1.20 -6.30
N THR A 344 -32.58 2.38 -5.68
CA THR A 344 -31.49 3.35 -5.51
C THR A 344 -30.39 2.80 -4.60
N LEU A 345 -30.74 2.20 -3.47
CA LEU A 345 -29.78 1.54 -2.59
C LEU A 345 -29.04 0.41 -3.30
N ALA A 346 -29.74 -0.41 -4.09
CA ALA A 346 -29.09 -1.46 -4.89
C ALA A 346 -28.12 -0.88 -5.94
N TYR A 347 -28.49 0.24 -6.59
CA TYR A 347 -27.63 0.94 -7.54
C TYR A 347 -26.41 1.56 -6.87
N LEU A 348 -26.61 2.24 -5.74
CA LEU A 348 -25.54 2.86 -4.97
C LEU A 348 -24.55 1.79 -4.50
N HIS A 349 -25.02 0.67 -3.98
CA HIS A 349 -24.14 -0.44 -3.61
C HIS A 349 -23.27 -0.95 -4.78
N GLN A 350 -23.83 -1.09 -5.99
CA GLN A 350 -23.05 -1.49 -7.17
C GLN A 350 -22.00 -0.43 -7.56
N ARG A 351 -22.38 0.84 -7.51
CA ARG A 351 -21.47 1.97 -7.76
C ARG A 351 -20.33 1.98 -6.74
N ASP A 352 -20.67 1.86 -5.47
CA ASP A 352 -19.73 1.94 -4.35
C ASP A 352 -18.78 0.75 -4.37
N SER A 353 -19.28 -0.46 -4.64
CA SER A 353 -18.44 -1.66 -4.84
C SER A 353 -17.46 -1.49 -6.01
N ALA A 354 -17.88 -0.86 -7.11
CA ALA A 354 -16.99 -0.58 -8.24
C ALA A 354 -15.92 0.46 -7.89
N LEU A 355 -16.29 1.51 -7.14
CA LEU A 355 -15.37 2.53 -6.66
C LEU A 355 -14.39 1.99 -5.61
N ALA A 356 -14.84 1.14 -4.69
CA ALA A 356 -14.00 0.45 -3.70
C ALA A 356 -12.94 -0.42 -4.38
N ASN A 357 -13.35 -1.30 -5.29
CA ASN A 357 -12.43 -2.15 -6.06
C ASN A 357 -11.42 -1.31 -6.86
N ARG A 358 -11.87 -0.20 -7.44
CA ARG A 358 -10.99 0.72 -8.17
C ARG A 358 -9.98 1.38 -7.24
N SER A 359 -10.44 1.96 -6.14
CA SER A 359 -9.59 2.60 -5.12
C SER A 359 -8.56 1.61 -4.59
N GLU A 360 -8.95 0.40 -4.21
CA GLU A 360 -8.03 -0.65 -3.75
C GLU A 360 -6.97 -0.99 -4.82
N SER A 361 -7.39 -1.16 -6.08
CA SER A 361 -6.46 -1.48 -7.18
C SER A 361 -5.46 -0.35 -7.44
N GLU A 362 -5.89 0.91 -7.36
CA GLU A 362 -5.06 2.09 -7.56
C GLU A 362 -4.10 2.31 -6.39
N HIS A 363 -4.57 2.09 -5.16
CA HIS A 363 -3.76 2.10 -3.95
C HIS A 363 -2.70 0.99 -3.99
N ARG A 364 -3.04 -0.22 -4.46
CA ARG A 364 -2.07 -1.30 -4.63
C ARG A 364 -1.04 -0.98 -5.72
N SER A 365 -1.47 -0.38 -6.84
CA SER A 365 -0.57 0.12 -7.88
C SER A 365 0.41 1.15 -7.33
N LYS A 366 -0.08 2.07 -6.48
CA LYS A 366 0.74 3.08 -5.80
C LYS A 366 1.82 2.46 -4.94
N ASN A 367 1.54 1.36 -4.22
CA ASN A 367 2.58 0.62 -3.52
C ASN A 367 3.65 0.13 -4.50
N TYR A 368 3.34 -0.51 -5.62
CA TYR A 368 4.39 -0.94 -6.58
C TYR A 368 5.30 0.19 -7.11
N ARG A 369 4.88 1.46 -7.05
CA ARG A 369 5.70 2.61 -7.48
C ARG A 369 6.95 2.82 -6.62
N TRP A 370 7.02 2.31 -5.38
CA TRP A 370 8.25 2.43 -4.57
C TRP A 370 9.46 1.77 -5.26
N MET A 371 9.25 0.65 -5.96
CA MET A 371 10.30 -0.01 -6.72
C MET A 371 10.81 0.85 -7.86
N TYR A 372 9.90 1.56 -8.55
CA TYR A 372 10.27 2.53 -9.57
C TYR A 372 11.07 3.67 -8.95
N TYR A 373 10.66 4.23 -7.81
CA TYR A 373 11.40 5.30 -7.16
C TYR A 373 12.82 4.88 -6.78
N LEU A 374 13.02 3.65 -6.27
CA LEU A 374 14.36 3.13 -5.99
C LEU A 374 15.18 2.91 -7.27
N PHE A 375 14.58 2.34 -8.32
CA PHE A 375 15.25 2.15 -9.60
C PHE A 375 15.64 3.49 -10.23
N PHE A 376 14.72 4.44 -10.30
CA PHE A 376 14.96 5.79 -10.79
C PHE A 376 16.04 6.51 -9.97
N SER A 377 16.09 6.27 -8.66
CA SER A 377 17.16 6.78 -7.79
C SER A 377 18.54 6.21 -8.14
N CYS A 378 18.63 4.92 -8.48
CA CYS A 378 19.86 4.34 -9.03
C CYS A 378 20.26 5.01 -10.36
N VAL A 379 19.30 5.27 -11.25
CA VAL A 379 19.54 5.97 -12.52
C VAL A 379 19.98 7.42 -12.27
N LEU A 380 19.39 8.12 -11.31
CA LEU A 380 19.85 9.44 -10.87
C LEU A 380 21.30 9.39 -10.38
N GLY A 381 21.66 8.37 -9.61
CA GLY A 381 23.05 8.07 -9.23
C GLY A 381 23.97 7.94 -10.45
N ALA A 382 23.53 7.24 -11.50
CA ALA A 382 24.27 7.13 -12.76
C ALA A 382 24.42 8.47 -13.48
N LYS A 383 23.38 9.33 -13.46
CA LYS A 383 23.46 10.70 -14.00
C LYS A 383 24.50 11.54 -13.26
N LEU A 384 24.50 11.49 -11.93
CA LEU A 384 25.49 12.16 -11.09
C LEU A 384 26.92 11.63 -11.34
N ALA A 385 27.05 10.32 -11.59
CA ALA A 385 28.31 9.71 -11.98
C ALA A 385 28.81 10.29 -13.31
N GLY A 386 27.94 10.50 -14.30
CA GLY A 386 28.30 11.16 -15.56
C GLY A 386 28.90 12.55 -15.37
N SER A 387 28.29 13.36 -14.50
CA SER A 387 28.86 14.67 -14.11
C SER A 387 30.21 14.52 -13.40
N THR A 388 30.35 13.52 -12.52
CA THR A 388 31.61 13.22 -11.81
C THR A 388 32.71 12.80 -12.78
N VAL A 389 32.38 11.98 -13.78
CA VAL A 389 33.28 11.50 -14.83
C VAL A 389 33.82 12.68 -15.63
N ARG A 390 32.95 13.60 -16.06
CA ARG A 390 33.35 14.83 -16.78
C ARG A 390 34.22 15.73 -15.90
N LEU A 391 33.84 15.94 -14.64
CA LEU A 391 34.60 16.79 -13.69
C LEU A 391 36.01 16.25 -13.40
N THR A 392 36.17 14.92 -13.36
CA THR A 392 37.45 14.27 -13.07
C THR A 392 38.21 13.82 -14.32
N ALA A 393 37.71 14.23 -15.50
CA ALA A 393 38.19 13.84 -16.82
C ALA A 393 38.45 12.32 -16.93
N LEU A 394 37.58 11.51 -16.32
CA LEU A 394 37.77 10.05 -16.23
C LEU A 394 37.65 9.39 -17.62
N ASP A 395 36.82 9.96 -18.51
CA ASP A 395 36.59 9.51 -19.88
C ASP A 395 37.72 9.89 -20.86
N GLU A 396 38.58 10.84 -20.48
CA GLU A 396 39.71 11.32 -21.28
C GLU A 396 41.06 10.69 -20.86
N ARG A 397 41.06 9.83 -19.85
CA ARG A 397 42.30 9.25 -19.31
C ARG A 397 43.01 8.34 -20.32
N PRO A 398 44.35 8.38 -20.37
CA PRO A 398 45.12 7.49 -21.23
C PRO A 398 44.99 6.03 -20.77
N ASP A 399 45.15 5.08 -21.69
CA ASP A 399 44.84 3.65 -21.47
C ASP A 399 45.53 3.02 -20.26
N HIS A 400 46.77 3.43 -19.96
CA HIS A 400 47.54 2.93 -18.82
C HIS A 400 46.97 3.37 -17.46
N GLU A 401 46.14 4.41 -17.44
CA GLU A 401 45.47 4.92 -16.26
C GLU A 401 44.01 4.44 -16.11
N THR A 402 43.49 3.70 -17.09
CA THR A 402 42.15 3.08 -17.02
C THR A 402 42.17 1.75 -16.25
N ARG A 403 40.98 1.19 -15.97
CA ARG A 403 40.82 -0.13 -15.31
C ARG A 403 41.55 -0.22 -13.98
N ARG A 404 41.60 0.87 -13.23
CA ARG A 404 42.22 0.91 -11.89
C ARG A 404 41.48 -0.03 -10.95
N GLY A 405 40.15 -0.05 -11.03
CA GLY A 405 39.30 -0.91 -10.21
C GLY A 405 39.60 -2.39 -10.44
N ILE A 406 39.64 -2.83 -11.69
CA ILE A 406 39.96 -4.22 -12.06
C ILE A 406 41.37 -4.59 -11.59
N ARG A 407 42.37 -3.73 -11.78
CA ARG A 407 43.75 -4.01 -11.33
C ARG A 407 43.83 -4.23 -9.83
N VAL A 408 43.15 -3.39 -9.04
CA VAL A 408 43.08 -3.54 -7.58
C VAL A 408 42.34 -4.83 -7.22
N LEU A 409 41.20 -5.11 -7.85
CA LEU A 409 40.42 -6.32 -7.59
C LEU A 409 41.24 -7.59 -7.91
N CYS A 410 41.87 -7.66 -9.08
CA CYS A 410 42.76 -8.75 -9.46
C CYS A 410 43.95 -8.88 -8.51
N HIS A 411 44.53 -7.77 -8.04
CA HIS A 411 45.61 -7.80 -7.06
C HIS A 411 45.13 -8.37 -5.71
N ILE A 412 43.94 -7.98 -5.24
CA ILE A 412 43.34 -8.51 -4.01
C ILE A 412 43.06 -10.01 -4.16
N VAL A 413 42.42 -10.43 -5.26
CA VAL A 413 42.09 -11.84 -5.52
C VAL A 413 43.36 -12.69 -5.62
N THR A 414 44.37 -12.25 -6.39
CA THR A 414 45.63 -12.99 -6.53
C THR A 414 46.41 -13.05 -5.22
N THR A 415 46.42 -11.98 -4.43
CA THR A 415 47.10 -11.96 -3.12
C THR A 415 46.35 -12.80 -2.08
N GLY A 416 45.01 -12.74 -2.06
CA GLY A 416 44.17 -13.60 -1.23
C GLY A 416 44.36 -15.08 -1.56
N PHE A 417 44.39 -15.42 -2.85
CA PHE A 417 44.67 -16.79 -3.29
C PHE A 417 46.07 -17.26 -2.87
N ARG A 418 47.10 -16.40 -2.96
CA ARG A 418 48.45 -16.70 -2.45
C ARG A 418 48.46 -16.91 -0.93
N MET A 419 47.73 -16.09 -0.16
CA MET A 419 47.62 -16.27 1.29
C MET A 419 46.91 -17.58 1.66
N ILE A 420 45.79 -17.90 1.02
CA ILE A 420 45.07 -19.16 1.23
C ILE A 420 45.98 -20.35 0.90
N ARG A 421 46.69 -20.31 -0.23
CA ARG A 421 47.66 -21.35 -0.61
C ARG A 421 48.78 -21.48 0.42
N SER A 422 49.29 -20.37 0.94
CA SER A 422 50.32 -20.37 1.99
C SER A 422 49.78 -20.99 3.30
N LEU A 423 48.58 -20.61 3.72
CA LEU A 423 47.91 -21.18 4.90
C LEU A 423 47.68 -22.68 4.75
N LEU A 424 47.16 -23.13 3.60
CA LEU A 424 46.99 -24.56 3.31
C LEU A 424 48.33 -25.32 3.31
N HIS A 425 49.41 -24.72 2.81
CA HIS A 425 50.75 -25.33 2.85
C HIS A 425 51.28 -25.45 4.28
N HIS A 426 51.10 -24.42 5.11
CA HIS A 426 51.44 -24.47 6.54
C HIS A 426 50.59 -25.51 7.29
N LEU A 427 49.30 -25.59 6.99
CA LEU A 427 48.38 -26.57 7.59
C LEU A 427 48.76 -28.00 7.20
N ALA A 428 49.11 -28.23 5.93
CA ALA A 428 49.61 -29.52 5.46
C ALA A 428 50.96 -29.91 6.10
N ARG A 429 51.88 -28.96 6.29
CA ARG A 429 53.14 -29.19 7.04
C ARG A 429 52.87 -29.52 8.49
N PHE A 430 51.95 -28.81 9.13
CA PHE A 430 51.54 -29.04 10.51
C PHE A 430 50.91 -30.43 10.69
N LEU A 431 50.01 -30.83 9.79
CA LEU A 431 49.42 -32.18 9.77
C LEU A 431 50.47 -33.27 9.55
N LYS A 432 51.46 -33.05 8.65
CA LYS A 432 52.60 -33.97 8.48
C LYS A 432 53.44 -34.09 9.76
N TRP A 433 53.70 -32.98 10.43
CA TRP A 433 54.42 -32.96 11.70
C TRP A 433 53.68 -33.69 12.81
N ILE A 434 52.36 -33.47 12.95
CA ILE A 434 51.51 -34.23 13.88
C ILE A 434 51.56 -35.73 13.55
N LYS A 435 51.41 -36.11 12.28
CA LYS A 435 51.45 -37.51 11.85
C LYS A 435 52.82 -38.16 12.11
N ALA A 436 53.92 -37.40 12.01
CA ALA A 436 55.26 -37.87 12.35
C ALA A 436 55.44 -38.05 13.87
N LYS A 437 54.98 -37.07 14.67
CA LYS A 437 55.02 -37.12 16.14
C LYS A 437 54.16 -38.25 16.71
N TRP A 438 52.99 -38.49 16.12
CA TRP A 438 52.10 -39.59 16.50
C TRP A 438 52.71 -40.96 16.15
N ARG A 439 53.37 -41.10 14.99
CA ARG A 439 54.11 -42.33 14.63
C ARG A 439 55.31 -42.60 15.54
N TRP A 440 55.97 -41.56 16.05
CA TRP A 440 57.06 -41.71 17.02
C TRP A 440 56.56 -42.20 18.37
N LYS A 441 55.42 -41.67 18.85
CA LYS A 441 54.82 -42.06 20.14
C LYS A 441 54.24 -43.48 20.17
N HIS A 442 53.97 -44.09 19.00
CA HIS A 442 53.49 -45.48 18.89
C HIS A 442 54.58 -46.49 18.51
N ARG A 443 55.84 -46.05 18.39
CA ARG A 443 57.01 -46.93 18.15
C ARG A 443 57.97 -46.99 19.34
N ALA A 444 57.81 -46.10 20.31
CA ALA A 444 58.35 -46.22 21.67
C ALA A 444 57.27 -46.85 22.54
#